data_AF-A0A9P9MHC2-F1
#
_entry.id   AF-A0A9P9MHC2-F1
#
_cell.length_a   1.000
_cell.length_b   1.000
_cell.length_c   1.000
_cell.angle_alpha   90.00
_cell.angle_beta   90.00
_cell.angle_gamma   90.00
#
_symmetry.space_group_name_H-M   'P 1'
#
loop_
_entity.id
_entity.type
_entity.pdbx_description
1 polymer ?
#
loop_
_entity_poly.entity_id
_entity_poly.type
_entity_poly.pdbx_seq_one_letter_code
_entity_poly.pdbx_strand_id
1 'polypeptide(L)'
;QEQAHEEQHGPKKLRFKQSLVGRPGRQVSVGDLLTRLKALLDELRTMDQDEAHRDSLMPVAQELAHQSLLQHKDNGVRAWAVCCIVDMLKLFAPDAPYPASKLK
;
A
#
# COMPACT_ATOMS: atom_id res chain seq x y z
N GLN A 1 -34.89 -4.92 -10.20
CA GLN A 1 -33.97 -3.83 -9.84
C GLN A 1 -33.95 -3.80 -8.33
N GLU A 2 -32.85 -4.19 -7.70
CA GLU A 2 -32.63 -3.94 -6.27
C GLU A 2 -31.13 -4.03 -6.05
N GLN A 3 -30.43 -2.96 -6.43
CA GLN A 3 -29.09 -2.71 -5.91
C GLN A 3 -29.30 -1.85 -4.68
N ALA A 4 -29.36 -2.53 -3.53
CA ALA A 4 -29.41 -1.90 -2.22
C ALA A 4 -28.21 -0.97 -2.08
N HIS A 5 -28.51 0.30 -1.93
CA HIS A 5 -27.59 1.35 -1.53
C HIS A 5 -27.20 1.06 -0.08
N GLU A 6 -26.10 0.33 0.14
CA GLU A 6 -25.49 0.27 1.47
C GLU A 6 -24.85 1.63 1.75
N GLU A 7 -25.56 2.44 2.54
CA GLU A 7 -25.00 3.57 3.26
C GLU A 7 -23.75 3.11 4.02
N GLN A 8 -22.58 3.50 3.54
CA GLN A 8 -21.30 3.07 4.09
C GLN A 8 -20.96 3.87 5.35
N HIS A 9 -21.54 3.48 6.49
CA HIS A 9 -21.09 3.91 7.82
C HIS A 9 -20.06 2.93 8.39
N GLY A 10 -19.01 2.61 7.62
CA GLY A 10 -17.92 1.74 8.03
C GLY A 10 -16.60 2.14 7.39
N PRO A 11 -15.46 1.79 8.01
CA PRO A 11 -14.15 2.20 7.50
C PRO A 11 -13.90 1.64 6.08
N LYS A 12 -13.50 2.55 5.19
CA LYS A 12 -13.10 2.34 3.80
C LYS A 12 -11.97 1.31 3.71
N LYS A 13 -12.24 0.23 2.99
CA LYS A 13 -11.31 -0.87 2.75
C LYS A 13 -10.44 -0.62 1.54
N LEU A 14 -9.18 -1.04 1.61
CA LEU A 14 -8.26 -1.07 0.48
C LEU A 14 -8.78 -2.02 -0.62
N ARG A 15 -8.98 -1.48 -1.81
CA ARG A 15 -9.41 -2.17 -3.03
C ARG A 15 -8.22 -2.73 -3.80
N PHE A 16 -7.04 -2.13 -3.66
CA PHE A 16 -5.79 -2.64 -4.20
C PHE A 16 -5.48 -4.04 -3.65
N LYS A 17 -5.36 -5.03 -4.54
CA LYS A 17 -5.12 -6.45 -4.22
C LYS A 17 -3.93 -7.06 -4.98
N GLN A 18 -3.13 -6.23 -5.65
CA GLN A 18 -1.99 -6.72 -6.44
C GLN A 18 -0.77 -6.86 -5.54
N SER A 19 -0.01 -7.95 -5.67
CA SER A 19 1.22 -8.10 -4.87
C SER A 19 2.35 -7.23 -5.42
N LEU A 20 3.09 -6.60 -4.51
CA LEU A 20 4.24 -5.74 -4.81
C LEU A 20 5.56 -6.51 -4.75
N VAL A 21 5.58 -7.66 -4.08
CA VAL A 21 6.77 -8.50 -3.92
C VAL A 21 6.64 -9.75 -4.80
N GLY A 22 7.65 -9.97 -5.65
CA GLY A 22 7.69 -11.16 -6.51
C GLY A 22 7.83 -12.45 -5.70
N ARG A 23 7.23 -13.54 -6.20
CA ARG A 23 7.45 -14.89 -5.64
C ARG A 23 8.58 -15.59 -6.41
N PRO A 24 9.27 -16.58 -5.82
CA PRO A 24 10.20 -17.43 -6.57
C PRO A 24 9.53 -17.98 -7.84
N GLY A 25 10.17 -17.79 -9.00
CA GLY A 25 9.62 -18.18 -10.31
C GLY A 25 8.58 -17.23 -10.92
N ARG A 26 8.12 -16.20 -10.20
CA ARG A 26 7.18 -15.19 -10.72
C ARG A 26 7.52 -13.79 -10.20
N GLN A 27 8.56 -13.21 -10.80
CA GLN A 27 8.97 -11.83 -10.52
C GLN A 27 7.99 -10.83 -11.16
N VAL A 28 7.83 -9.68 -10.53
CA VAL A 28 7.07 -8.55 -11.08
C VAL A 28 8.02 -7.70 -11.93
N SER A 29 7.63 -7.35 -13.16
CA SER A 29 8.44 -6.48 -13.99
C SER A 29 8.51 -5.07 -13.39
N VAL A 30 9.55 -4.29 -13.72
CA VAL A 30 9.67 -2.91 -13.24
C VAL A 30 8.49 -2.05 -13.69
N GLY A 31 8.05 -2.20 -14.95
CA GLY A 31 6.90 -1.46 -15.48
C GLY A 31 5.59 -1.79 -14.76
N ASP A 32 5.34 -3.08 -14.49
CA ASP A 32 4.17 -3.49 -13.71
C ASP A 32 4.23 -2.97 -12.28
N LEU A 33 5.41 -3.02 -11.66
CA LEU A 33 5.60 -2.58 -10.29
C LEU A 33 5.38 -1.07 -10.14
N LEU A 34 5.89 -0.27 -11.07
CA LEU A 34 5.64 1.18 -11.12
C LEU A 34 4.14 1.48 -11.27
N THR A 35 3.47 0.77 -12.18
CA THR A 35 2.02 0.92 -12.40
C THR A 35 1.22 0.57 -11.14
N ARG A 36 1.60 -0.52 -10.46
CA ARG A 36 0.97 -0.96 -9.21
C ARG A 36 1.18 0.03 -8.07
N LEU A 37 2.41 0.51 -7.88
CA LEU A 37 2.73 1.47 -6.83
C LEU A 37 1.99 2.79 -7.04
N LYS A 38 1.90 3.27 -8.28
CA LYS A 38 1.12 4.47 -8.60
C LYS A 38 -0.37 4.27 -8.30
N ALA A 39 -0.95 3.15 -8.73
CA ALA A 39 -2.36 2.85 -8.45
C ALA A 39 -2.64 2.73 -6.95
N LEU A 40 -1.73 2.12 -6.19
CA LEU A 40 -1.81 2.08 -4.73
C LEU A 40 -1.76 3.48 -4.14
N LEU A 41 -0.79 4.31 -4.53
CA LEU A 41 -0.66 5.67 -4.00
C LEU A 41 -1.91 6.52 -4.27
N ASP A 42 -2.42 6.46 -5.49
CA ASP A 42 -3.62 7.19 -5.89
C ASP A 42 -4.81 6.75 -5.02
N GLU A 43 -4.93 5.46 -4.70
CA GLU A 43 -5.99 4.97 -3.82
C GLU A 43 -5.81 5.42 -2.36
N LEU A 44 -4.59 5.29 -1.79
CA LEU A 44 -4.28 5.68 -0.42
C LEU A 44 -4.61 7.16 -0.17
N ARG A 45 -4.35 8.03 -1.16
CA ARG A 45 -4.64 9.47 -1.09
C ARG A 45 -6.12 9.83 -1.12
N THR A 46 -7.00 8.87 -1.43
CA THR A 46 -8.46 9.05 -1.32
C THR A 46 -9.00 8.59 0.04
N MET A 47 -8.15 8.11 0.94
CA MET A 47 -8.55 7.65 2.27
C MET A 47 -8.11 8.67 3.30
N ASP A 48 -8.97 8.92 4.28
CA ASP A 48 -8.62 9.66 5.49
C ASP A 48 -8.34 8.70 6.65
N GLN A 49 -7.53 9.15 7.61
CA GLN A 49 -7.09 8.33 8.75
C GLN A 49 -8.26 7.73 9.54
N ASP A 50 -9.33 8.52 9.76
CA ASP A 50 -10.50 8.11 10.55
C ASP A 50 -11.41 7.15 9.80
N GLU A 51 -11.32 7.13 8.47
CA GLU A 51 -12.12 6.27 7.60
C GLU A 51 -11.36 5.03 7.16
N ALA A 52 -10.05 4.91 7.41
CA ALA A 52 -9.25 3.82 6.86
C ALA A 52 -9.40 2.49 7.62
N HIS A 53 -9.74 1.41 6.92
CA HIS A 53 -9.78 0.07 7.50
C HIS A 53 -8.37 -0.53 7.63
N ARG A 54 -7.74 -0.34 8.80
CA ARG A 54 -6.34 -0.73 9.10
C ARG A 54 -5.99 -2.16 8.71
N ASP A 55 -6.84 -3.14 9.01
CA ASP A 55 -6.55 -4.55 8.69
C ASP A 55 -6.50 -4.84 7.19
N SER A 56 -7.12 -4.00 6.36
CA SER A 56 -7.03 -4.13 4.90
C SER A 56 -5.74 -3.51 4.35
N LEU A 57 -5.16 -2.54 5.06
CA LEU A 57 -3.92 -1.87 4.69
C LEU A 57 -2.68 -2.64 5.17
N MET A 58 -2.77 -3.32 6.32
CA MET A 58 -1.64 -3.98 6.99
C MET A 58 -0.84 -4.93 6.08
N PRO A 59 -1.45 -5.82 5.27
CA PRO A 59 -0.68 -6.72 4.41
C PRO A 59 0.15 -5.97 3.36
N VAL A 60 -0.42 -4.92 2.76
CA VAL A 60 0.27 -4.09 1.76
C VAL A 60 1.33 -3.23 2.42
N ALA A 61 1.08 -2.74 3.65
CA ALA A 61 2.08 -2.05 4.45
C ALA A 61 3.32 -2.94 4.61
N GLN A 62 3.13 -4.19 5.05
CA GLN A 62 4.22 -5.15 5.24
C GLN A 62 4.99 -5.45 3.95
N GLU A 63 4.29 -5.57 2.81
CA GLU A 63 4.96 -5.73 1.50
C GLU A 63 5.81 -4.50 1.15
N LEU A 64 5.33 -3.27 1.37
CA LEU A 64 6.06 -2.03 1.09
C LEU A 64 7.38 -1.93 1.87
N ALA A 65 7.43 -2.48 3.09
CA ALA A 65 8.65 -2.52 3.91
C ALA A 65 9.61 -3.67 3.54
N HIS A 66 9.32 -4.44 2.49
CA HIS A 66 10.20 -5.50 2.04
C HIS A 66 11.48 -4.93 1.40
N GLN A 67 12.64 -5.51 1.73
CA GLN A 67 13.93 -5.01 1.23
C GLN A 67 14.03 -4.98 -0.29
N SER A 68 13.34 -5.88 -0.99
CA SER A 68 13.32 -5.86 -2.47
C SER A 68 12.71 -4.59 -3.05
N LEU A 69 11.87 -3.86 -2.31
CA LEU A 69 11.30 -2.58 -2.71
C LEU A 69 12.15 -1.42 -2.20
N LEU A 70 12.53 -1.45 -0.91
CA LEU A 70 13.35 -0.40 -0.28
C LEU A 70 14.73 -0.24 -0.94
N GLN A 71 15.34 -1.36 -1.34
CA GLN A 71 16.66 -1.43 -1.97
C GLN A 71 16.55 -1.86 -3.45
N HIS A 72 15.38 -1.66 -4.07
CA HIS A 72 15.18 -2.03 -5.47
C HIS A 72 16.18 -1.30 -6.37
N LYS A 73 16.75 -1.94 -7.39
CA LYS A 73 17.77 -1.32 -8.27
C LYS A 73 17.25 -0.08 -9.02
N ASP A 74 15.97 -0.09 -9.40
CA ASP A 74 15.32 1.00 -10.11
C ASP A 74 14.96 2.16 -9.16
N ASN A 75 15.40 3.37 -9.49
CA ASN A 75 15.18 4.56 -8.66
C ASN A 75 13.70 4.96 -8.60
N GLY A 76 12.95 4.76 -9.69
CA GLY A 76 11.52 5.08 -9.74
C GLY A 76 10.73 4.19 -8.80
N VAL A 77 11.02 2.89 -8.78
CA VAL A 77 10.39 1.94 -7.84
C VAL A 77 10.65 2.37 -6.40
N ARG A 78 11.89 2.72 -6.05
CA ARG A 78 12.21 3.20 -4.68
C ARG A 78 11.44 4.47 -4.34
N ALA A 79 11.40 5.45 -5.24
CA ALA A 79 10.71 6.71 -5.02
C ALA A 79 9.20 6.50 -4.78
N TRP A 80 8.54 5.73 -5.66
CA TRP A 80 7.11 5.43 -5.51
C TRP A 80 6.81 4.61 -4.25
N ALA A 81 7.65 3.63 -3.91
CA ALA A 81 7.50 2.85 -2.69
C ALA A 81 7.58 3.74 -1.43
N VAL A 82 8.55 4.68 -1.38
CA VAL A 82 8.65 5.64 -0.28
C VAL A 82 7.41 6.54 -0.19
N CYS A 83 6.89 7.02 -1.33
CA CYS A 83 5.63 7.78 -1.32
C CYS A 83 4.47 6.98 -0.70
N CYS A 84 4.32 5.70 -1.09
CA CYS A 84 3.29 4.84 -0.51
C CYS A 84 3.50 4.62 0.99
N ILE A 85 4.75 4.43 1.44
CA ILE A 85 5.08 4.26 2.87
C ILE A 85 4.70 5.52 3.65
N VAL A 86 5.00 6.71 3.12
CA VAL A 86 4.65 7.99 3.76
C VAL A 86 3.14 8.14 3.93
N ASP A 87 2.36 7.85 2.89
CA ASP A 87 0.89 7.94 3.00
C ASP A 87 0.34 6.83 3.91
N MET A 88 0.94 5.63 3.93
CA MET A 88 0.59 4.58 4.91
C MET A 88 0.87 5.04 6.35
N LEU A 89 2.00 5.69 6.62
CA LEU A 89 2.33 6.23 7.95
C LEU A 89 1.28 7.24 8.42
N LYS A 90 0.76 8.09 7.52
CA LYS A 90 -0.32 9.04 7.85
C LYS A 90 -1.62 8.32 8.21
N LEU A 91 -2.01 7.31 7.44
CA LEU A 91 -3.25 6.55 7.67
C LEU A 91 -3.24 5.73 8.96
N PHE A 92 -2.05 5.33 9.42
CA PHE A 92 -1.88 4.55 10.64
C PHE A 92 -1.60 5.40 11.88
N ALA A 93 -1.36 6.71 11.74
CA ALA A 93 -1.07 7.56 12.88
C ALA A 93 -2.18 7.49 13.95
N PRO A 94 -1.81 7.58 15.24
CA PRO A 94 -0.46 7.74 15.78
C PRO A 94 0.40 6.46 15.77
N ASP A 95 -0.20 5.30 15.53
CA ASP A 95 0.42 3.98 15.68
C ASP A 95 0.93 3.42 14.34
N ALA A 96 2.17 3.75 13.99
CA ALA A 96 2.77 3.31 12.73
C ALA A 96 2.76 1.76 12.56
N PRO A 97 2.52 1.24 11.35
CA PRO A 97 2.47 -0.20 11.09
C PRO A 97 3.86 -0.83 11.00
N TYR A 98 4.91 0.00 11.10
CA TYR A 98 6.30 -0.38 10.90
C TYR A 98 7.07 -0.31 12.22
N PRO A 99 7.63 -1.42 12.72
CA PRO A 99 8.63 -1.35 13.77
C PRO A 99 9.83 -0.52 13.30
N ALA A 100 10.45 0.25 14.20
CA ALA A 100 11.56 1.16 13.89
C ALA A 100 12.76 0.49 13.18
N SER A 101 12.89 -0.83 13.26
CA SER A 101 13.93 -1.61 12.58
C SER A 101 13.62 -2.00 11.13
N LYS A 102 12.37 -1.83 10.65
CA LYS A 102 11.94 -2.33 9.32
C LYS A 102 12.20 -1.36 8.17
N LEU A 103 12.29 -0.05 8.44
CA LEU A 103 12.50 0.98 7.41
C LEU A 103 13.93 1.54 7.42
N LYS A 104 14.92 0.69 7.74
CA LYS A 104 16.34 1.04 7.77
C LYS A 104 17.02 0.78 6.43
#